data_AF-X0VWD2-F1
#
_entry.id   AF-X0VWD2-F1
#
_cell.length_a   1.000
_cell.length_b   1.000
_cell.length_c   1.000
_cell.angle_alpha   90.00
_cell.angle_beta   90.00
_cell.angle_gamma   90.00
#
_symmetry.space_group_name_H-M   'P 1'
#
loop_
_entity.id
_entity.type
_entity.pdbx_description
1 polymer ?
#
loop_
_entity_poly.entity_id
_entity_poly.type
_entity_poly.pdbx_seq_one_letter_code
_entity_poly.pdbx_strand_id
1 'polypeptide(L)'
;AAVRSRGVAAFAGEFVKLVLAPRTLEANPAVVQMVKEMITANDTLGVCGTLLALAARTDTTPALPAMNLPALVLVGEHDTLTPPADAQAMARALPDAELHIIPDAAHMSNLENPAAFNERLLAFLERF
;
A
#
# COMPACT_ATOMS: atom_id res chain seq x y z
N ALA A 1 -19.13 8.05 4.68
CA ALA A 1 -19.80 9.32 5.06
C ALA A 1 -19.00 10.54 4.62
N ALA A 2 -17.73 10.68 5.03
CA ALA A 2 -16.91 11.88 4.76
C ALA A 2 -16.68 12.24 3.29
N VAL A 3 -16.48 11.25 2.40
CA VAL A 3 -16.27 11.49 0.96
C VAL A 3 -17.53 12.10 0.31
N ARG A 4 -18.73 11.59 0.66
CA ARG A 4 -20.00 12.11 0.14
C ARG A 4 -20.29 13.54 0.59
N SER A 5 -19.89 13.90 1.81
CA SER A 5 -20.18 15.22 2.39
C SER A 5 -19.13 16.28 2.09
N ARG A 6 -17.85 15.91 1.94
CA ARG A 6 -16.72 16.85 1.76
C ARG A 6 -16.02 16.74 0.39
N GLY A 7 -16.41 15.76 -0.43
CA GLY A 7 -15.84 15.52 -1.75
C GLY A 7 -14.52 14.74 -1.73
N VAL A 8 -14.11 14.30 -2.93
CA VAL A 8 -12.90 13.49 -3.14
C VAL A 8 -11.61 14.28 -2.86
N ALA A 9 -11.56 15.57 -3.19
CA ALA A 9 -10.38 16.40 -2.94
C ALA A 9 -10.05 16.54 -1.44
N ALA A 10 -11.06 16.75 -0.60
CA ALA A 10 -10.88 16.80 0.85
C ALA A 10 -10.44 15.44 1.41
N PHE A 11 -11.00 14.34 0.87
CA PHE A 11 -10.56 12.99 1.20
C PHE A 11 -9.09 12.77 0.82
N ALA A 12 -8.69 13.13 -0.41
CA ALA A 12 -7.31 12.99 -0.87
C ALA A 12 -6.32 13.72 0.03
N GLY A 13 -6.64 14.95 0.46
CA GLY A 13 -5.79 15.75 1.34
C GLY A 13 -5.49 15.10 2.70
N GLU A 14 -6.46 14.40 3.29
CA GLU A 14 -6.24 13.65 4.53
C GLU A 14 -5.65 12.27 4.27
N PHE A 15 -6.07 11.60 3.20
CA PHE A 15 -5.64 10.24 2.90
C PHE A 15 -4.14 10.16 2.56
N VAL A 16 -3.57 11.17 1.89
CA VAL A 16 -2.12 11.21 1.65
C VAL A 16 -1.29 11.24 2.92
N LYS A 17 -1.81 11.81 4.02
CA LYS A 17 -1.12 11.81 5.32
C LYS A 17 -1.12 10.43 5.99
N LEU A 18 -2.03 9.56 5.58
CA LEU A 18 -2.15 8.18 6.07
C LEU A 18 -1.27 7.22 5.27
N VAL A 19 -1.15 7.42 3.95
CA VAL A 19 -0.46 6.47 3.05
C VAL A 19 0.99 6.85 2.73
N LEU A 20 1.43 8.07 3.07
CA LEU A 20 2.81 8.52 2.89
C LEU A 20 3.49 8.75 4.23
N ALA A 21 4.79 8.44 4.29
CA ALA A 21 5.64 8.72 5.42
C ALA A 21 5.76 10.24 5.66
N PRO A 22 5.90 10.70 6.91
CA PRO A 22 6.08 12.12 7.23
C PRO A 22 7.21 12.79 6.42
N ARG A 23 8.33 12.08 6.24
CA ARG A 23 9.46 12.56 5.44
C ARG A 23 9.07 12.82 3.99
N THR A 24 8.25 11.98 3.36
CA THR A 24 7.77 12.18 2.00
C THR A 24 6.87 13.41 1.89
N LEU A 25 5.99 13.61 2.88
CA LEU A 25 5.10 14.77 2.93
C LEU A 25 5.88 16.09 2.94
N GLU A 26 7.05 16.12 3.59
CA GLU A 26 7.91 17.29 3.71
C GLU A 26 8.91 17.43 2.54
N ALA A 27 9.56 16.34 2.16
CA ALA A 27 10.73 16.37 1.28
C ALA A 27 10.40 16.07 -0.20
N ASN A 28 9.23 15.50 -0.51
CA ASN A 28 8.89 15.08 -1.88
C ASN A 28 7.48 15.54 -2.31
N PRO A 29 7.28 16.85 -2.54
CA PRO A 29 5.98 17.38 -2.93
C PRO A 29 5.47 16.82 -4.27
N ALA A 30 6.36 16.35 -5.15
CA ALA A 30 5.98 15.73 -6.42
C ALA A 30 5.22 14.41 -6.19
N VAL A 31 5.70 13.54 -5.31
CA VAL A 31 5.00 12.29 -4.95
C VAL A 31 3.67 12.61 -4.25
N VAL A 32 3.65 13.57 -3.33
CA VAL A 32 2.40 13.99 -2.67
C VAL A 32 1.35 14.45 -3.69
N GLN A 33 1.76 15.28 -4.66
CA GLN A 33 0.87 15.80 -5.69
C GLN A 33 0.39 14.67 -6.62
N MET A 34 1.29 13.79 -7.05
CA MET A 34 0.95 12.63 -7.87
C MET A 34 -0.10 11.74 -7.19
N VAL A 35 0.05 11.45 -5.90
CA VAL A 35 -0.94 10.64 -5.16
C VAL A 35 -2.27 11.37 -5.00
N LYS A 36 -2.26 12.67 -4.72
CA LYS A 36 -3.50 13.47 -4.70
C LYS A 36 -4.21 13.41 -6.05
N GLU A 37 -3.50 13.60 -7.14
CA GLU A 37 -4.03 13.56 -8.50
C GLU A 37 -4.65 12.19 -8.81
N MET A 38 -3.94 11.10 -8.51
CA MET A 38 -4.46 9.74 -8.65
C MET A 38 -5.79 9.55 -7.91
N ILE A 39 -5.91 10.03 -6.67
CA ILE A 39 -7.15 9.91 -5.90
C ILE A 39 -8.25 10.78 -6.53
N THR A 40 -7.95 12.04 -6.84
CA THR A 40 -8.93 13.00 -7.37
C THR A 40 -9.39 12.72 -8.80
N ALA A 41 -8.68 11.86 -9.54
CA ALA A 41 -9.11 11.36 -10.85
C ALA A 41 -10.32 10.40 -10.76
N ASN A 42 -10.68 9.94 -9.55
CA ASN A 42 -11.82 9.06 -9.33
C ASN A 42 -13.07 9.85 -8.91
N ASP A 43 -14.25 9.41 -9.35
CA ASP A 43 -15.50 10.02 -8.92
C ASP A 43 -15.91 9.61 -7.49
N THR A 44 -16.86 10.35 -6.93
CA THR A 44 -17.33 10.10 -5.54
C THR A 44 -17.96 8.72 -5.38
N LEU A 45 -18.65 8.21 -6.41
CA LEU A 45 -19.33 6.93 -6.36
C LEU A 45 -18.30 5.79 -6.32
N GLY A 46 -17.26 5.86 -7.15
CA GLY A 46 -16.15 4.92 -7.21
C GLY A 46 -15.37 4.87 -5.90
N VAL A 47 -14.98 6.04 -5.36
CA VAL A 47 -14.27 6.08 -4.07
C VAL A 47 -15.15 5.51 -2.94
N CYS A 48 -16.43 5.89 -2.86
CA CYS A 48 -17.32 5.34 -1.84
C CYS A 48 -17.56 3.84 -2.01
N GLY A 49 -17.73 3.38 -3.26
CA GLY A 49 -17.93 1.97 -3.59
C GLY A 49 -16.74 1.12 -3.18
N THR A 50 -15.52 1.55 -3.52
CA THR A 50 -14.29 0.86 -3.11
C THR A 50 -14.13 0.82 -1.60
N LEU A 51 -14.37 1.93 -0.89
CA LEU A 51 -14.29 1.94 0.58
C LEU A 51 -15.30 1.00 1.23
N LEU A 52 -16.53 0.92 0.69
CA LEU A 52 -17.53 -0.04 1.15
C LEU A 52 -17.13 -1.49 0.85
N ALA A 53 -16.59 -1.76 -0.34
CA ALA A 53 -16.09 -3.08 -0.72
C ALA A 53 -14.92 -3.52 0.18
N LEU A 54 -13.97 -2.63 0.47
CA LEU A 54 -12.88 -2.88 1.40
C LEU A 54 -13.35 -3.17 2.82
N ALA A 55 -14.41 -2.49 3.27
CA ALA A 55 -15.00 -2.73 4.60
C ALA A 55 -15.82 -4.03 4.67
N ALA A 56 -16.44 -4.43 3.57
CA ALA A 56 -17.31 -5.60 3.52
C ALA A 56 -16.60 -6.90 3.10
N ARG A 57 -15.37 -6.83 2.57
CA ARG A 57 -14.64 -8.02 2.12
C ARG A 57 -14.35 -8.95 3.31
N THR A 58 -14.51 -10.24 3.07
CA THR A 58 -14.17 -11.28 4.05
C THR A 58 -12.67 -11.48 4.14
N ASP A 59 -12.21 -11.98 5.28
CA ASP A 59 -10.82 -12.38 5.46
C ASP A 59 -10.46 -13.56 4.54
N THR A 60 -9.35 -13.40 3.80
CA THR A 60 -8.82 -14.40 2.88
C THR A 60 -7.49 -15.00 3.36
N THR A 61 -6.98 -14.60 4.53
CA THR A 61 -5.77 -15.16 5.15
C THR A 61 -5.79 -16.70 5.26
N PRO A 62 -6.93 -17.38 5.52
CA PRO A 62 -6.96 -18.84 5.55
C PRO A 62 -6.58 -19.54 4.24
N ALA A 63 -6.57 -18.82 3.10
CA ALA A 63 -6.16 -19.38 1.81
C ALA A 63 -4.64 -19.37 1.59
N LEU A 64 -3.88 -18.54 2.32
CA LEU A 64 -2.43 -18.39 2.13
C LEU A 64 -1.64 -19.70 2.23
N PRO A 65 -1.92 -20.62 3.19
CA PRO A 65 -1.17 -21.87 3.30
C PRO A 65 -1.32 -22.81 2.09
N ALA A 66 -2.35 -22.62 1.25
CA ALA A 66 -2.58 -23.42 0.05
C ALA A 66 -1.90 -22.84 -1.20
N MET A 67 -1.28 -21.66 -1.12
CA MET A 67 -0.63 -20.99 -2.25
C MET A 67 0.79 -21.52 -2.46
N ASN A 68 0.92 -22.58 -3.28
CA ASN A 68 2.21 -23.23 -3.58
C ASN A 68 2.99 -22.52 -4.71
N LEU A 69 2.98 -21.20 -4.75
CA LEU A 69 3.73 -20.38 -5.71
C LEU A 69 4.73 -19.52 -4.95
N PRO A 70 5.92 -19.24 -5.51
CA PRO A 70 6.84 -18.26 -4.96
C PRO A 70 6.14 -16.91 -4.77
N ALA A 71 6.31 -16.31 -3.60
CA ALA A 71 5.68 -15.04 -3.24
C ALA A 71 6.70 -14.03 -2.73
N LEU A 72 6.55 -12.78 -3.16
CA LEU A 72 7.29 -11.64 -2.62
C LEU A 72 6.34 -10.72 -1.86
N VAL A 73 6.61 -10.50 -0.58
CA VAL A 73 5.90 -9.56 0.28
C VAL A 73 6.79 -8.34 0.52
N LEU A 74 6.31 -7.16 0.11
CA LEU A 74 6.99 -5.87 0.31
C LEU A 74 6.10 -4.97 1.17
N VAL A 75 6.70 -4.28 2.14
CA VAL A 75 5.99 -3.34 3.02
C VAL A 75 6.90 -2.19 3.41
N GLY A 76 6.38 -0.96 3.52
CA GLY A 76 7.14 0.17 4.02
C GLY A 76 7.41 0.07 5.54
N GLU A 77 8.60 0.48 5.96
CA GLU A 77 9.01 0.56 7.37
C GLU A 77 8.04 1.34 8.27
N HIS A 78 7.42 2.38 7.73
CA HIS A 78 6.52 3.29 8.42
C HIS A 78 5.05 3.12 8.03
N ASP A 79 4.68 2.01 7.37
CA ASP A 79 3.29 1.75 7.01
C ASP A 79 2.44 1.56 8.27
N THR A 80 1.43 2.42 8.46
CA THR A 80 0.46 2.30 9.55
C THR A 80 -0.89 1.73 9.10
N LEU A 81 -1.12 1.67 7.79
CA LEU A 81 -2.36 1.16 7.21
C LEU A 81 -2.32 -0.37 7.07
N THR A 82 -1.17 -0.90 6.64
CA THR A 82 -0.85 -2.33 6.60
C THR A 82 0.52 -2.55 7.24
N PRO A 83 0.60 -2.54 8.58
CA PRO A 83 1.88 -2.47 9.29
C PRO A 83 2.80 -3.66 9.00
N PRO A 84 4.13 -3.50 9.17
CA PRO A 84 5.09 -4.58 8.96
C PRO A 84 4.77 -5.87 9.71
N ALA A 85 4.12 -5.80 10.88
CA ALA A 85 3.67 -6.98 11.62
C ALA A 85 2.65 -7.83 10.83
N ASP A 86 1.75 -7.20 10.07
CA ASP A 86 0.76 -7.89 9.24
C ASP A 86 1.43 -8.53 8.01
N ALA A 87 2.37 -7.82 7.38
CA ALA A 87 3.19 -8.38 6.29
C ALA A 87 4.03 -9.57 6.76
N GLN A 88 4.60 -9.50 7.97
CA GLN A 88 5.29 -10.62 8.60
C GLN A 88 4.36 -11.80 8.87
N ALA A 89 3.13 -11.56 9.31
CA ALA A 89 2.14 -12.62 9.50
C ALA A 89 1.75 -13.28 8.16
N MET A 90 1.56 -12.48 7.11
CA MET A 90 1.28 -12.96 5.76
C MET A 90 2.43 -13.81 5.21
N ALA A 91 3.67 -13.35 5.32
CA ALA A 91 4.84 -14.10 4.88
C ALA A 91 5.02 -15.43 5.62
N ARG A 92 4.73 -15.47 6.93
CA ARG A 92 4.75 -16.73 7.72
C ARG A 92 3.66 -17.72 7.32
N ALA A 93 2.54 -17.24 6.76
CA ALA A 93 1.43 -18.10 6.35
C ALA A 93 1.60 -18.67 4.93
N LEU A 94 2.48 -18.08 4.13
CA LEU A 94 2.79 -18.54 2.78
C LEU A 94 3.89 -19.62 2.81
N PRO A 95 3.75 -20.73 2.06
CA PRO A 95 4.74 -21.82 2.04
C PRO A 95 6.11 -21.43 1.47
N ASP A 96 6.14 -20.54 0.48
CA ASP A 96 7.35 -20.10 -0.22
C ASP A 96 7.28 -18.58 -0.40
N ALA A 97 7.71 -17.84 0.63
CA ALA A 97 7.64 -16.39 0.64
C ALA A 97 8.93 -15.72 1.10
N GLU A 98 9.25 -14.61 0.45
CA GLU A 98 10.26 -13.66 0.87
C GLU A 98 9.60 -12.38 1.34
N LEU A 99 10.08 -11.85 2.47
CA LEU A 99 9.61 -10.58 3.02
C LEU A 99 10.75 -9.57 3.02
N HIS A 100 10.48 -8.39 2.47
CA HIS A 100 11.37 -7.24 2.62
C HIS A 100 10.62 -6.01 3.12
N ILE A 101 11.20 -5.38 4.13
CA ILE A 101 10.77 -4.07 4.64
C ILE A 101 11.55 -3.01 3.86
N ILE A 102 10.83 -2.08 3.23
CA ILE A 102 11.38 -0.99 2.43
C ILE A 102 11.70 0.18 3.38
N PRO A 103 12.98 0.59 3.48
CA PRO A 103 13.39 1.64 4.41
C PRO A 103 12.88 3.02 3.95
N ASP A 104 12.69 3.93 4.90
CA ASP A 104 12.27 5.32 4.64
C ASP A 104 10.93 5.43 3.87
N ALA A 105 10.05 4.44 3.99
CA ALA A 105 8.79 4.35 3.23
C ALA A 105 7.61 3.91 4.10
N ALA A 106 6.40 4.32 3.74
CA ALA A 106 5.13 3.90 4.31
C ALA A 106 4.32 3.08 3.29
N HIS A 107 3.02 3.32 3.15
CA HIS A 107 2.11 2.48 2.37
C HIS A 107 2.41 2.50 0.87
N MET A 108 2.84 3.64 0.33
CA MET A 108 3.19 3.79 -1.08
C MET A 108 4.69 3.53 -1.31
N SER A 109 5.23 2.44 -0.78
CA SER A 109 6.68 2.19 -0.73
C SER A 109 7.37 2.19 -2.10
N ASN A 110 6.64 1.83 -3.15
CA ASN A 110 7.11 1.88 -4.54
C ASN A 110 7.32 3.33 -5.06
N LEU A 111 6.61 4.31 -4.51
CA LEU A 111 6.75 5.73 -4.85
C LEU A 111 7.72 6.46 -3.92
N GLU A 112 7.79 6.03 -2.66
CA GLU A 112 8.61 6.70 -1.64
C GLU A 112 10.08 6.29 -1.68
N ASN A 113 10.35 5.00 -1.90
CA ASN A 113 11.70 4.49 -2.10
C ASN A 113 11.74 3.52 -3.31
N PRO A 114 11.61 4.06 -4.54
CA PRO A 114 11.57 3.25 -5.75
C PRO A 114 12.85 2.45 -5.96
N ALA A 115 14.01 2.94 -5.49
CA ALA A 115 15.27 2.23 -5.63
C ALA A 115 15.25 0.90 -4.85
N ALA A 116 14.94 0.95 -3.55
CA ALA A 116 14.89 -0.26 -2.72
C ALA A 116 13.72 -1.18 -3.12
N PHE A 117 12.56 -0.61 -3.47
CA PHE A 117 11.41 -1.41 -3.93
C PHE A 117 11.73 -2.16 -5.22
N ASN A 118 12.25 -1.46 -6.24
CA ASN A 118 12.54 -2.05 -7.55
C ASN A 118 13.70 -3.05 -7.48
N GLU A 119 14.72 -2.82 -6.65
CA GLU A 119 15.79 -3.80 -6.42
C GLU A 119 15.22 -5.16 -5.98
N ARG A 120 14.32 -5.16 -4.98
CA ARG A 120 13.72 -6.39 -4.47
C ARG A 120 12.76 -7.04 -5.46
N LEU A 121 11.95 -6.22 -6.13
CA LEU A 121 11.03 -6.71 -7.15
C LEU A 121 11.76 -7.38 -8.32
N LEU A 122 12.77 -6.70 -8.88
CA LEU A 122 13.51 -7.20 -10.03
C LEU A 122 14.33 -8.45 -9.67
N ALA A 123 15.02 -8.46 -8.51
CA ALA A 123 15.75 -9.63 -8.05
C ALA A 123 14.85 -10.87 -7.86
N PHE A 124 13.60 -10.67 -7.43
CA PHE A 124 12.62 -11.76 -7.34
C PHE A 124 12.18 -12.25 -8.73
N LEU A 125 11.91 -11.33 -9.66
CA LEU A 125 11.46 -11.67 -11.02
C LEU A 125 12.55 -12.37 -11.84
N GLU A 126 13.83 -12.03 -11.67
CA GLU A 126 14.96 -12.64 -12.40
C GLU A 126 15.21 -14.12 -12.05
N ARG A 127 14.55 -14.66 -11.03
CA ARG A 127 14.69 -16.07 -10.60
C ARG A 127 13.87 -17.05 -11.42
N PHE A 128 12.97 -16.56 -12.28
CA PHE A 128 12.01 -17.35 -13.05
C PHE A 128 12.02 -16.93 -14.52
#